data_AF-B5W0Q9-F1
#
_entry.id   AF-B5W0Q9-F1
#
_cell.length_a   1.000
_cell.length_b   1.000
_cell.length_c   1.000
_cell.angle_alpha   90.00
_cell.angle_beta   90.00
_cell.angle_gamma   90.00
#
_symmetry.space_group_name_H-M   'P 1'
#
loop_
_entity.id
_entity.type
_entity.pdbx_description
1 polymer ?
#
loop_
_entity_poly.entity_id
_entity_poly.type
_entity_poly.pdbx_seq_one_letter_code
_entity_poly.pdbx_strand_id
1 'polypeptide(L)'
;MIKCHYAAKQYISLTSLGLLVYGAIALPSPSWAENPTNNPPPHLSQLSAPPTQEAPYTLGAGDVIQVFIFPVEQYSSQQEVLVDGTVNLPQAGSISVSGMTLEEAARAIGDRYESARVLRNPRVTISLITPRPLRIGISGEINRPGSYTMAREGSQFPTITRALQLAGGITQAADLRQVQLRRPQLGTSEQIINLNLMELLQTGSLSTDIRLRDGDVIYIPTTTEIDPEMGRQIARASFANNEASLIDIAVSGEVRRPGPYTIPSQGGPGGVATISQAIKQAGGIRLMADISRVQIRRLTNQGQEQILEVNLEPILDGDNLQQDIVLQNGDSIFIPALETANLEQLSNRRAASFAADQSEPLNIAVIGQVFRPGPYTVTGTARTGDAGVPGAAGGGSIPTVTRAIQVAGGVKPEADIRQVEIRRSDSRGSRQVITINLWELLQNGDATQDTILQEGDTVFVPTATEINPVEMGAIANASFSPNNIRVNVVGEVQRSGVVQIPPNTPLNEAILTAGGFTSRAHQSSVELIRFRPDGTVEQRRLPIDFTQGGNSPNNPPLQNNDVVIVGRSTLASISDTVDTIITPLNRVRSLFVVPSAFIDIFRNY
;
A
#
# COMPACT_ATOMS: atom_id res chain seq x y z
N MET A 1 -17.96 45.30 -58.79
CA MET A 1 -19.10 44.61 -59.45
C MET A 1 -19.89 43.85 -58.39
N ILE A 2 -21.24 43.85 -58.46
CA ILE A 2 -22.18 42.88 -57.84
C ILE A 2 -22.11 42.80 -56.29
N LYS A 3 -22.99 43.44 -55.47
CA LYS A 3 -24.45 43.22 -55.19
C LYS A 3 -24.77 41.78 -54.73
N CYS A 4 -25.60 41.44 -53.74
CA CYS A 4 -26.52 42.10 -52.78
C CYS A 4 -26.82 41.07 -51.62
N HIS A 5 -27.55 41.28 -50.51
CA HIS A 5 -28.37 42.41 -50.00
C HIS A 5 -28.55 42.37 -48.45
N TYR A 6 -28.84 43.53 -47.85
CA TYR A 6 -29.81 43.87 -46.77
C TYR A 6 -30.23 42.85 -45.67
N ALA A 7 -30.25 43.08 -44.35
CA ALA A 7 -30.20 44.25 -43.41
C ALA A 7 -31.52 44.60 -42.67
N ALA A 8 -31.42 44.65 -41.32
CA ALA A 8 -31.99 45.65 -40.38
C ALA A 8 -33.54 45.77 -40.20
N LYS A 9 -34.16 46.36 -39.15
CA LYS A 9 -33.83 47.12 -37.90
C LYS A 9 -35.11 47.03 -37.00
N GLN A 10 -35.12 46.80 -35.68
CA GLN A 10 -34.89 47.68 -34.51
C GLN A 10 -35.77 48.96 -34.36
N TYR A 11 -36.22 49.24 -33.10
CA TYR A 11 -36.88 50.46 -32.53
C TYR A 11 -38.43 50.62 -32.70
N ILE A 12 -39.26 51.33 -31.87
CA ILE A 12 -39.16 52.02 -30.54
C ILE A 12 -40.58 52.30 -29.93
N SER A 13 -40.66 52.62 -28.61
CA SER A 13 -41.76 53.27 -27.82
C SER A 13 -43.15 52.60 -27.67
N LEU A 14 -43.77 52.46 -26.48
CA LEU A 14 -44.22 53.41 -25.41
C LEU A 14 -45.57 54.12 -25.69
N THR A 15 -46.66 53.65 -25.06
CA THR A 15 -47.83 54.43 -24.61
C THR A 15 -48.65 53.66 -23.55
N SER A 16 -49.44 54.38 -22.74
CA SER A 16 -50.15 53.91 -21.54
C SER A 16 -51.65 54.24 -21.56
N LEU A 17 -52.40 53.79 -20.53
CA LEU A 17 -53.86 53.93 -20.28
C LEU A 17 -54.80 53.15 -21.24
N GLY A 18 -55.87 52.47 -20.82
CA GLY A 18 -56.34 52.11 -19.46
C GLY A 18 -57.86 52.27 -19.28
N LEU A 19 -58.62 51.18 -19.09
CA LEU A 19 -59.95 51.18 -18.44
C LEU A 19 -60.37 49.78 -17.94
N LEU A 20 -61.19 49.76 -16.87
CA LEU A 20 -61.76 48.58 -16.18
C LEU A 20 -62.96 47.93 -16.91
N VAL A 21 -63.27 46.66 -16.59
CA VAL A 21 -64.56 46.21 -15.95
C VAL A 21 -64.51 44.71 -15.56
N TYR A 22 -65.19 44.41 -14.44
CA TYR A 22 -65.45 43.16 -13.71
C TYR A 22 -65.54 41.78 -14.44
N GLY A 23 -64.68 40.85 -14.02
CA GLY A 23 -64.95 39.55 -13.33
C GLY A 23 -66.11 38.60 -13.70
N ALA A 24 -65.78 37.31 -13.88
CA ALA A 24 -66.59 36.15 -13.45
C ALA A 24 -65.80 34.80 -13.38
N ILE A 25 -65.86 34.15 -12.20
CA ILE A 25 -65.93 32.69 -11.92
C ILE A 25 -65.05 31.72 -12.74
N ALA A 26 -64.16 30.99 -12.04
CA ALA A 26 -63.48 29.80 -12.56
C ALA A 26 -64.28 28.51 -12.28
N LEU A 27 -64.33 27.60 -13.27
CA LEU A 27 -64.77 26.22 -13.12
C LEU A 27 -63.64 25.29 -13.60
N PRO A 28 -63.25 24.25 -12.84
CA PRO A 28 -62.24 23.30 -13.28
C PRO A 28 -62.80 22.31 -14.31
N SER A 29 -62.05 22.07 -15.38
CA SER A 29 -62.37 21.11 -16.44
C SER A 29 -62.34 19.66 -15.92
N PRO A 30 -63.24 18.77 -16.35
CA PRO A 30 -63.12 17.33 -16.07
C PRO A 30 -61.98 16.72 -16.90
N SER A 31 -61.06 16.02 -16.25
CA SER A 31 -60.06 15.18 -16.92
C SER A 31 -60.69 13.89 -17.46
N TRP A 32 -60.19 13.42 -18.60
CA TRP A 32 -60.69 12.19 -19.23
C TRP A 32 -60.30 10.93 -18.44
N ALA A 33 -61.22 9.98 -18.37
CA ALA A 33 -60.97 8.66 -17.79
C ALA A 33 -60.28 7.75 -18.82
N GLU A 34 -59.20 7.09 -18.41
CA GLU A 34 -58.57 6.02 -19.20
C GLU A 34 -59.33 4.69 -19.06
N ASN A 35 -59.29 3.88 -20.11
CA ASN A 35 -59.92 2.55 -20.14
C ASN A 35 -59.21 1.57 -19.17
N PRO A 36 -59.96 0.69 -18.47
CA PRO A 36 -59.37 -0.32 -17.62
C PRO A 36 -58.71 -1.42 -18.47
N THR A 37 -57.38 -1.45 -18.50
CA THR A 37 -56.64 -2.62 -18.98
C THR A 37 -56.61 -3.71 -17.91
N ASN A 38 -56.75 -4.95 -18.36
CA ASN A 38 -56.98 -6.11 -17.52
C ASN A 38 -55.66 -6.61 -16.88
N ASN A 39 -55.13 -5.86 -15.91
CA ASN A 39 -54.11 -6.38 -15.00
C ASN A 39 -54.83 -7.02 -13.80
N PRO A 40 -54.59 -8.31 -13.48
CA PRO A 40 -54.93 -8.78 -12.15
C PRO A 40 -54.18 -7.90 -11.13
N PRO A 41 -54.79 -7.56 -9.99
CA PRO A 41 -54.07 -6.79 -8.97
C PRO A 41 -52.77 -7.51 -8.64
N PRO A 42 -51.65 -6.78 -8.41
CA PRO A 42 -50.44 -7.41 -7.92
C PRO A 42 -50.85 -8.23 -6.70
N HIS A 43 -50.47 -9.51 -6.68
CA HIS A 43 -50.74 -10.35 -5.53
C HIS A 43 -50.27 -9.58 -4.31
N LEU A 44 -51.21 -9.24 -3.42
CA LEU A 44 -50.86 -8.81 -2.08
C LEU A 44 -50.07 -9.98 -1.52
N SER A 45 -48.73 -9.85 -1.54
CA SER A 45 -47.82 -10.80 -0.95
C SER A 45 -48.40 -11.09 0.42
N GLN A 46 -48.81 -12.34 0.64
CA GLN A 46 -49.49 -12.73 1.86
C GLN A 46 -48.68 -12.16 3.01
N LEU A 47 -49.31 -11.30 3.82
CA LEU A 47 -48.68 -10.72 5.00
C LEU A 47 -48.00 -11.88 5.73
N SER A 48 -46.66 -11.86 5.71
CA SER A 48 -45.84 -12.90 6.32
C SER A 48 -46.42 -13.17 7.70
N ALA A 49 -46.72 -14.43 8.00
CA ALA A 49 -47.47 -14.79 9.20
C ALA A 49 -46.88 -14.06 10.42
N PRO A 50 -47.72 -13.47 11.29
CA PRO A 50 -47.23 -12.74 12.45
C PRO A 50 -46.24 -13.63 13.22
N PRO A 51 -45.15 -13.03 13.78
CA PRO A 51 -44.06 -13.80 14.36
C PRO A 51 -44.61 -14.84 15.33
N THR A 52 -44.12 -16.07 15.16
CA THR A 52 -44.57 -17.28 15.86
C THR A 52 -44.88 -16.96 17.32
N GLN A 53 -46.13 -17.17 17.75
CA GLN A 53 -46.60 -16.90 19.12
C GLN A 53 -45.54 -17.37 20.12
N GLU A 54 -44.90 -16.41 20.81
CA GLU A 54 -43.83 -16.74 21.74
C GLU A 54 -44.42 -17.62 22.85
N ALA A 55 -43.91 -18.85 22.93
CA ALA A 55 -44.33 -19.76 23.99
C ALA A 55 -44.10 -19.09 25.36
N PRO A 56 -45.13 -19.05 26.24
CA PRO A 56 -45.03 -18.38 27.53
C PRO A 56 -43.91 -18.98 28.38
N TYR A 57 -43.41 -18.18 29.32
CA TYR A 57 -42.34 -18.61 30.22
C TYR A 57 -42.77 -19.81 31.07
N THR A 58 -41.94 -20.85 31.09
CA THR A 58 -42.18 -22.07 31.87
C THR A 58 -41.19 -22.20 33.03
N LEU A 59 -41.72 -22.54 34.20
CA LEU A 59 -40.97 -22.74 35.42
C LEU A 59 -40.04 -23.96 35.34
N GLY A 60 -38.94 -23.92 36.08
CA GLY A 60 -37.97 -24.99 36.20
C GLY A 60 -37.00 -24.74 37.35
N ALA A 61 -36.12 -25.71 37.61
CA ALA A 61 -35.21 -25.68 38.76
C ALA A 61 -34.37 -24.39 38.85
N GLY A 62 -34.31 -23.79 40.04
CA GLY A 62 -33.61 -22.53 40.32
C GLY A 62 -34.42 -21.26 40.04
N ASP A 63 -35.67 -21.37 39.56
CA ASP A 63 -36.58 -20.23 39.51
C ASP A 63 -37.09 -19.89 40.91
N VAL A 64 -37.16 -18.60 41.24
CA VAL A 64 -37.71 -18.12 42.52
C VAL A 64 -38.99 -17.34 42.27
N ILE A 65 -40.09 -17.86 42.79
CA ILE A 65 -41.44 -17.32 42.62
C ILE A 65 -41.97 -16.74 43.93
N GLN A 66 -42.79 -15.71 43.83
CA GLN A 66 -43.67 -15.27 44.90
C GLN A 66 -45.04 -15.89 44.69
N VAL A 67 -45.49 -16.69 45.66
CA VAL A 67 -46.86 -17.19 45.71
C VAL A 67 -47.67 -16.25 46.58
N PHE A 68 -48.75 -15.69 46.04
CA PHE A 68 -49.75 -14.91 46.78
C PHE A 68 -51.06 -15.70 46.88
N ILE A 69 -51.59 -15.86 48.09
CA ILE A 69 -52.78 -16.66 48.36
C ILE A 69 -53.82 -15.80 49.08
N PHE A 70 -54.94 -15.51 48.41
CA PHE A 70 -56.04 -14.73 48.97
C PHE A 70 -57.20 -15.65 49.41
N PRO A 71 -57.85 -15.40 50.56
CA PRO A 71 -57.65 -14.28 51.50
C PRO A 71 -56.65 -14.55 52.63
N VAL A 72 -55.85 -15.62 52.55
CA VAL A 72 -55.07 -16.13 53.70
C VAL A 72 -53.57 -15.89 53.49
N GLU A 73 -53.14 -14.64 53.69
CA GLU A 73 -51.77 -14.19 53.40
C GLU A 73 -50.67 -14.94 54.17
N GLN A 74 -50.99 -15.60 55.30
CA GLN A 74 -50.02 -16.40 56.07
C GLN A 74 -49.43 -17.59 55.30
N TYR A 75 -50.04 -17.97 54.17
CA TYR A 75 -49.53 -18.99 53.26
C TYR A 75 -48.86 -18.41 52.00
N SER A 76 -48.99 -17.11 51.76
CA SER A 76 -48.21 -16.39 50.73
C SER A 76 -46.74 -16.44 51.11
N SER A 77 -45.90 -16.95 50.21
CA SER A 77 -44.48 -17.14 50.48
C SER A 77 -43.64 -17.08 49.22
N GLN A 78 -42.40 -16.65 49.36
CA GLN A 78 -41.37 -16.79 48.34
C GLN A 78 -40.90 -18.25 48.35
N GLN A 79 -40.86 -18.88 47.18
CA GLN A 79 -40.48 -20.28 47.00
C GLN A 79 -39.48 -20.43 45.86
N GLU A 80 -38.46 -21.25 46.06
CA GLU A 80 -37.54 -21.69 45.02
C GLU A 80 -38.02 -23.02 44.44
N VAL A 81 -37.99 -23.14 43.11
CA VAL A 81 -38.24 -24.40 42.41
C VAL A 81 -37.00 -25.28 42.57
N LEU A 82 -37.15 -26.41 43.26
CA LEU A 82 -36.07 -27.34 43.57
C LEU A 82 -35.55 -28.07 42.31
N VAL A 83 -34.41 -28.75 42.47
CA VAL A 83 -33.73 -29.51 41.40
C VAL A 83 -34.60 -30.63 40.81
N ASP A 84 -35.54 -31.17 41.58
CA ASP A 84 -36.53 -32.16 41.13
C ASP A 84 -37.75 -31.55 40.41
N GLY A 85 -37.77 -30.22 40.24
CA GLY A 85 -38.86 -29.48 39.61
C GLY A 85 -40.04 -29.17 40.54
N THR A 86 -39.91 -29.40 41.85
CA THR A 86 -40.99 -29.18 42.83
C THR A 86 -40.86 -27.88 43.61
N VAL A 87 -41.99 -27.42 44.14
CA VAL A 87 -42.10 -26.30 45.09
C VAL A 87 -42.72 -26.81 46.40
N ASN A 88 -42.17 -26.39 47.53
CA ASN A 88 -42.68 -26.72 48.86
C ASN A 88 -43.76 -25.73 49.31
N LEU A 89 -44.98 -26.21 49.54
CA LEU A 89 -46.09 -25.38 49.98
C LEU A 89 -46.31 -25.53 51.49
N PRO A 90 -46.33 -24.42 52.27
CA PRO A 90 -46.70 -24.45 53.69
C PRO A 90 -47.99 -25.22 53.94
N GLN A 91 -47.93 -26.26 54.78
CA GLN A 91 -49.02 -27.19 55.15
C GLN A 91 -49.62 -28.06 54.02
N ALA A 92 -49.38 -27.78 52.72
CA ALA A 92 -49.88 -28.58 51.60
C ALA A 92 -48.84 -29.55 50.99
N GLY A 93 -47.57 -29.48 51.42
CA GLY A 93 -46.48 -30.36 50.97
C GLY A 93 -45.91 -29.94 49.60
N SER A 94 -45.18 -30.82 48.92
CA SER A 94 -44.56 -30.50 47.63
C SER A 94 -45.49 -30.73 46.42
N ILE A 95 -45.30 -29.91 45.38
CA ILE A 95 -45.97 -30.02 44.07
C ILE A 95 -44.96 -29.82 42.93
N SER A 96 -45.07 -30.60 41.86
CA SER A 96 -44.27 -30.37 40.64
C SER A 96 -44.81 -29.17 39.87
N VAL A 97 -43.93 -28.24 39.50
CA VAL A 97 -44.24 -27.06 38.67
C VAL A 97 -43.33 -26.95 37.43
N SER A 98 -42.35 -27.85 37.28
CA SER A 98 -41.44 -27.85 36.13
C SER A 98 -42.19 -28.01 34.81
N GLY A 99 -41.90 -27.13 33.86
CA GLY A 99 -42.56 -27.05 32.56
C GLY A 99 -43.91 -26.32 32.55
N MET A 100 -44.47 -25.95 33.71
CA MET A 100 -45.74 -25.19 33.78
C MET A 100 -45.52 -23.69 33.57
N THR A 101 -46.51 -23.03 32.96
CA THR A 101 -46.63 -21.57 33.00
C THR A 101 -46.97 -21.06 34.40
N LEU A 102 -46.84 -19.75 34.65
CA LEU A 102 -47.19 -19.14 35.93
C LEU A 102 -48.68 -19.33 36.26
N GLU A 103 -49.55 -19.26 35.26
CA GLU A 103 -50.99 -19.45 35.38
C GLU A 103 -51.37 -20.91 35.66
N GLU A 104 -50.70 -21.88 35.02
CA GLU A 104 -50.90 -23.31 35.27
C GLU A 104 -50.40 -23.69 36.66
N ALA A 105 -49.21 -23.22 37.05
CA ALA A 105 -48.67 -23.42 38.39
C ALA A 105 -49.57 -22.77 39.47
N ALA A 106 -50.16 -21.60 39.21
CA ALA A 106 -51.10 -20.97 40.14
C ALA A 106 -52.35 -21.83 40.38
N ARG A 107 -52.93 -22.41 39.32
CA ARG A 107 -54.05 -23.37 39.44
C ARG A 107 -53.62 -24.62 40.19
N ALA A 108 -52.51 -25.24 39.79
CA ALA A 108 -52.00 -26.47 40.39
C ALA A 108 -51.71 -26.31 41.90
N ILE A 109 -51.13 -25.17 42.31
CA ILE A 109 -50.94 -24.82 43.72
C ILE A 109 -52.30 -24.65 44.43
N GLY A 110 -53.27 -23.96 43.83
CA GLY A 110 -54.63 -23.84 44.37
C GLY A 110 -55.31 -25.19 44.62
N ASP A 111 -55.34 -26.03 43.59
CA ASP A 111 -55.90 -27.39 43.64
C ASP A 111 -55.18 -28.27 44.69
N ARG A 112 -53.87 -28.05 44.89
CA ARG A 112 -53.09 -28.74 45.92
C ARG A 112 -53.45 -28.28 47.33
N TYR A 113 -53.70 -27.00 47.55
CA TYR A 113 -54.17 -26.49 48.84
C TYR A 113 -55.59 -26.97 49.20
N GLU A 114 -56.47 -27.13 48.21
CA GLU A 114 -57.81 -27.71 48.41
C GLU A 114 -57.77 -29.23 48.67
N SER A 115 -57.02 -29.98 47.86
CA SER A 115 -56.91 -31.45 48.02
C SER A 115 -56.21 -31.84 49.32
N ALA A 116 -55.25 -31.04 49.80
CA ALA A 116 -54.65 -31.18 51.14
C ALA A 116 -55.61 -30.78 52.29
N ARG A 117 -56.80 -30.25 51.98
CA ARG A 117 -57.82 -29.75 52.95
C ARG A 117 -57.34 -28.62 53.85
N VAL A 118 -56.34 -27.84 53.40
CA VAL A 118 -55.75 -26.71 54.13
C VAL A 118 -56.56 -25.42 53.89
N LEU A 119 -57.03 -25.23 52.65
CA LEU A 119 -57.83 -24.07 52.23
C LEU A 119 -59.09 -24.51 51.47
N ARG A 120 -60.03 -23.57 51.30
CA ARG A 120 -61.24 -23.74 50.49
C ARG A 120 -61.38 -22.54 49.56
N ASN A 121 -61.47 -22.78 48.26
CA ASN A 121 -61.53 -21.78 47.20
C ASN A 121 -60.39 -20.73 47.26
N PRO A 122 -59.11 -21.13 47.44
CA PRO A 122 -58.00 -20.18 47.46
C PRO A 122 -57.83 -19.52 46.09
N ARG A 123 -57.65 -18.20 46.06
CA ARG A 123 -57.21 -17.52 44.83
C ARG A 123 -55.70 -17.37 44.90
N VAL A 124 -55.00 -18.08 44.02
CA VAL A 124 -53.54 -18.07 43.94
C VAL A 124 -53.11 -17.21 42.76
N THR A 125 -52.15 -16.31 43.00
CA THR A 125 -51.42 -15.56 41.97
C THR A 125 -49.94 -15.83 42.16
N ILE A 126 -49.21 -16.08 41.08
CA ILE A 126 -47.75 -16.26 41.11
C ILE A 126 -47.10 -15.12 40.34
N SER A 127 -46.03 -14.54 40.90
CA SER A 127 -45.09 -13.72 40.14
C SER A 127 -43.68 -14.29 40.21
N LEU A 128 -42.92 -14.15 39.13
CA LEU A 128 -41.52 -14.56 39.09
C LEU A 128 -40.65 -13.45 39.69
N ILE A 129 -39.93 -13.73 40.78
CA ILE A 129 -38.98 -12.79 41.39
C ILE A 129 -37.63 -12.91 40.68
N THR A 130 -37.04 -14.11 40.71
CA THR A 130 -35.71 -14.37 40.14
C THR A 130 -35.83 -15.51 39.12
N PRO A 131 -35.65 -15.24 37.83
CA PRO A 131 -35.53 -16.28 36.81
C PRO A 131 -34.18 -17.01 36.95
N ARG A 132 -34.16 -18.32 36.70
CA ARG A 132 -32.92 -19.11 36.66
C ARG A 132 -31.97 -18.58 35.57
N PRO A 133 -30.64 -18.58 35.80
CA PRO A 133 -29.67 -18.25 34.77
C PRO A 133 -29.75 -19.24 33.59
N LEU A 134 -29.77 -18.71 32.37
CA LEU A 134 -29.80 -19.54 31.16
C LEU A 134 -28.42 -20.13 30.91
N ARG A 135 -28.32 -21.44 30.69
CA ARG A 135 -27.10 -22.09 30.19
C ARG A 135 -27.21 -22.31 28.70
N ILE A 136 -26.25 -21.77 27.94
CA ILE A 136 -26.19 -21.90 26.49
C ILE A 136 -24.83 -22.44 26.03
N GLY A 137 -24.80 -23.09 24.86
CA GLY A 137 -23.57 -23.41 24.14
C GLY A 137 -23.32 -22.42 23.00
N ILE A 138 -22.07 -22.03 22.76
CA ILE A 138 -21.66 -21.22 21.60
C ILE A 138 -20.47 -21.89 20.93
N SER A 139 -20.55 -22.11 19.62
CA SER A 139 -19.61 -22.94 18.86
C SER A 139 -19.44 -22.47 17.41
N GLY A 140 -18.34 -22.87 16.79
CA GLY A 140 -17.98 -22.48 15.42
C GLY A 140 -17.10 -21.23 15.38
N GLU A 141 -17.43 -20.31 14.48
CA GLU A 141 -16.57 -19.18 14.10
C GLU A 141 -16.76 -17.94 15.02
N ILE A 142 -16.32 -18.10 16.27
CA ILE A 142 -16.47 -17.18 17.41
C ILE A 142 -15.12 -17.03 18.14
N ASN A 143 -14.79 -15.88 18.71
CA ASN A 143 -13.48 -15.68 19.37
C ASN A 143 -13.28 -16.55 20.62
N ARG A 144 -14.34 -16.85 21.38
CA ARG A 144 -14.28 -17.70 22.59
C ARG A 144 -15.41 -18.75 22.53
N PRO A 145 -15.23 -19.93 21.90
CA PRO A 145 -16.24 -20.99 21.92
C PRO A 145 -16.32 -21.63 23.32
N GLY A 146 -17.52 -22.05 23.73
CA GLY A 146 -17.74 -22.66 25.05
C GLY A 146 -19.18 -22.60 25.55
N SER A 147 -19.37 -22.99 26.81
CA SER A 147 -20.65 -22.87 27.51
C SER A 147 -20.72 -21.56 28.31
N TYR A 148 -21.81 -20.82 28.15
CA TYR A 148 -22.03 -19.52 28.81
C TYR A 148 -23.26 -19.59 29.74
N THR A 149 -23.16 -18.93 30.89
CA THR A 149 -24.29 -18.73 31.80
C THR A 149 -24.70 -17.27 31.75
N MET A 150 -25.96 -17.00 31.41
CA MET A 150 -26.49 -15.64 31.28
C MET A 150 -27.57 -15.40 32.33
N ALA A 151 -27.35 -14.41 33.19
CA ALA A 151 -28.41 -13.87 34.04
C ALA A 151 -29.39 -13.05 33.18
N ARG A 152 -30.65 -12.99 33.60
CA ARG A 152 -31.66 -12.11 32.99
C ARG A 152 -31.55 -10.71 33.60
N GLU A 153 -31.50 -9.68 32.77
CA GLU A 153 -31.34 -8.29 33.22
C GLU A 153 -32.74 -7.62 33.25
N GLY A 154 -33.33 -7.58 34.45
CA GLY A 154 -34.70 -7.13 34.65
C GLY A 154 -35.71 -7.94 33.84
N SER A 155 -36.58 -7.26 33.08
CA SER A 155 -37.63 -7.90 32.28
C SER A 155 -37.15 -8.45 30.94
N GLN A 156 -35.95 -8.09 30.46
CA GLN A 156 -35.48 -8.47 29.11
C GLN A 156 -34.82 -9.85 29.11
N PHE A 157 -35.25 -10.75 28.23
CA PHE A 157 -34.58 -12.04 28.01
C PHE A 157 -33.26 -11.83 27.24
N PRO A 158 -32.18 -12.56 27.58
CA PRO A 158 -30.95 -12.54 26.79
C PRO A 158 -31.21 -12.92 25.33
N THR A 159 -30.58 -12.20 24.41
CA THR A 159 -30.69 -12.42 22.96
C THR A 159 -29.39 -12.98 22.38
N ILE A 160 -29.41 -13.39 21.12
CA ILE A 160 -28.25 -13.96 20.43
C ILE A 160 -27.11 -12.95 20.32
N THR A 161 -27.39 -11.69 19.96
CA THR A 161 -26.34 -10.66 19.90
C THR A 161 -25.62 -10.50 21.24
N ARG A 162 -26.35 -10.54 22.35
CA ARG A 162 -25.78 -10.47 23.69
C ARG A 162 -24.93 -11.69 24.03
N ALA A 163 -25.35 -12.88 23.62
CA ALA A 163 -24.55 -14.11 23.77
C ALA A 163 -23.25 -14.05 22.96
N LEU A 164 -23.30 -13.59 21.70
CA LEU A 164 -22.11 -13.41 20.86
C LEU A 164 -21.13 -12.40 21.46
N GLN A 165 -21.61 -11.28 22.01
CA GLN A 165 -20.77 -10.31 22.72
C GLN A 165 -20.06 -10.93 23.95
N LEU A 166 -20.78 -11.73 24.76
CA LEU A 166 -20.19 -12.41 25.92
C LEU A 166 -19.10 -13.42 25.53
N ALA A 167 -19.19 -14.00 24.33
CA ALA A 167 -18.17 -14.86 23.72
C ALA A 167 -17.01 -14.10 23.05
N GLY A 168 -16.83 -12.80 23.32
CA GLY A 168 -15.78 -11.98 22.72
C GLY A 168 -16.05 -11.61 21.25
N GLY A 169 -17.28 -11.78 20.79
CA GLY A 169 -17.70 -11.50 19.42
C GLY A 169 -17.34 -12.59 18.42
N ILE A 170 -17.77 -12.37 17.18
CA ILE A 170 -17.51 -13.21 16.00
C ILE A 170 -16.14 -12.93 15.36
N THR A 171 -15.62 -13.87 14.57
CA THR A 171 -14.48 -13.62 13.66
C THR A 171 -15.01 -13.13 12.30
N GLN A 172 -14.15 -12.60 11.43
CA GLN A 172 -14.57 -12.18 10.07
C GLN A 172 -14.74 -13.36 9.10
N ALA A 173 -14.34 -14.57 9.50
CA ALA A 173 -14.59 -15.78 8.72
C ALA A 173 -15.98 -16.38 9.03
N ALA A 174 -16.79 -15.75 9.88
CA ALA A 174 -18.14 -16.22 10.22
C ALA A 174 -19.15 -15.93 9.09
N ASP A 175 -19.92 -16.94 8.66
CA ASP A 175 -21.08 -16.72 7.80
C ASP A 175 -22.32 -16.34 8.64
N LEU A 176 -22.57 -15.03 8.71
CA LEU A 176 -23.72 -14.46 9.42
C LEU A 176 -25.06 -14.71 8.74
N ARG A 177 -25.10 -15.24 7.51
CA ARG A 177 -26.34 -15.55 6.81
C ARG A 177 -26.93 -16.90 7.22
N GLN A 178 -26.13 -17.79 7.81
CA GLN A 178 -26.47 -19.18 8.11
C GLN A 178 -26.22 -19.57 9.57
N VAL A 179 -26.29 -18.61 10.50
CA VAL A 179 -26.16 -18.89 11.94
C VAL A 179 -27.30 -19.82 12.38
N GLN A 180 -26.98 -20.85 13.17
CA GLN A 180 -27.96 -21.84 13.60
C GLN A 180 -28.17 -21.76 15.11
N LEU A 181 -29.42 -21.56 15.51
CA LEU A 181 -29.87 -21.75 16.89
C LEU A 181 -30.51 -23.13 17.00
N ARG A 182 -29.85 -24.05 17.69
CA ARG A 182 -30.35 -25.39 18.02
C ARG A 182 -31.00 -25.35 19.40
N ARG A 183 -32.30 -25.62 19.45
CA ARG A 183 -33.11 -25.53 20.66
C ARG A 183 -33.62 -26.92 21.06
N PRO A 184 -33.29 -27.44 22.25
CA PRO A 184 -33.84 -28.70 22.73
C PRO A 184 -35.35 -28.57 22.96
N GLN A 185 -36.10 -29.61 22.60
CA GLN A 185 -37.54 -29.72 22.87
C GLN A 185 -37.82 -31.01 23.65
N LEU A 186 -38.80 -30.99 24.56
CA LEU A 186 -39.20 -32.20 25.29
C LEU A 186 -39.95 -33.16 24.36
N GLY A 187 -39.36 -34.33 24.11
CA GLY A 187 -40.00 -35.45 23.37
C GLY A 187 -39.89 -35.38 21.84
N THR A 188 -39.27 -34.36 21.27
CA THR A 188 -39.03 -34.20 19.83
C THR A 188 -37.55 -34.04 19.51
N SER A 189 -37.20 -34.19 18.23
CA SER A 189 -35.92 -33.77 17.67
C SER A 189 -35.62 -32.30 18.00
N GLU A 190 -34.34 -31.95 18.14
CA GLU A 190 -33.92 -30.55 18.32
C GLU A 190 -34.51 -29.63 17.24
N GLN A 191 -35.05 -28.49 17.65
CA GLN A 191 -35.52 -27.47 16.75
C GLN A 191 -34.33 -26.64 16.25
N ILE A 192 -34.03 -26.72 14.96
CA ILE A 192 -33.01 -25.88 14.31
C ILE A 192 -33.69 -24.63 13.74
N ILE A 193 -33.22 -23.46 14.13
CA ILE A 193 -33.68 -22.16 13.64
C ILE A 193 -32.49 -21.50 12.94
N ASN A 194 -32.60 -21.32 11.62
CA ASN A 194 -31.59 -20.64 10.82
C ASN A 194 -31.81 -19.13 10.88
N LEU A 195 -30.71 -18.37 10.99
CA LEU A 195 -30.72 -16.95 11.30
C LEU A 195 -29.77 -16.20 10.38
N ASN A 196 -30.32 -15.17 9.74
CA ASN A 196 -29.57 -14.19 8.99
C ASN A 196 -29.24 -12.98 9.88
N LEU A 197 -28.17 -13.09 10.67
CA LEU A 197 -27.67 -11.95 11.46
C LEU A 197 -27.09 -10.83 10.59
N MET A 198 -26.94 -11.04 9.28
CA MET A 198 -26.53 -9.97 8.36
C MET A 198 -27.63 -8.92 8.18
N GLU A 199 -28.91 -9.29 8.25
CA GLU A 199 -30.03 -8.34 8.21
C GLU A 199 -29.95 -7.31 9.34
N LEU A 200 -29.49 -7.72 10.52
CA LEU A 200 -29.28 -6.81 11.65
C LEU A 200 -28.22 -5.74 11.34
N LEU A 201 -27.13 -6.12 10.66
CA LEU A 201 -26.05 -5.21 10.28
C LEU A 201 -26.44 -4.27 9.13
N GLN A 202 -27.21 -4.77 8.16
CA GLN A 202 -27.57 -4.01 6.96
C GLN A 202 -28.80 -3.12 7.13
N THR A 203 -29.78 -3.57 7.93
CA THR A 203 -31.09 -2.90 8.06
C THR A 203 -31.38 -2.36 9.46
N GLY A 204 -30.59 -2.77 10.47
CA GLY A 204 -30.90 -2.51 11.88
C GLY A 204 -32.11 -3.30 12.41
N SER A 205 -32.69 -4.23 11.63
CA SER A 205 -33.85 -4.99 12.06
C SER A 205 -33.50 -5.97 13.17
N LEU A 206 -34.14 -5.79 14.33
CA LEU A 206 -34.03 -6.70 15.49
C LEU A 206 -34.87 -7.99 15.32
N SER A 207 -35.54 -8.19 14.18
CA SER A 207 -36.36 -9.39 13.91
C SER A 207 -35.57 -10.70 13.96
N THR A 208 -34.25 -10.66 13.73
CA THR A 208 -33.37 -11.83 13.75
C THR A 208 -32.63 -12.01 15.08
N ASP A 209 -32.70 -11.04 16.01
CA ASP A 209 -32.08 -11.14 17.33
C ASP A 209 -32.98 -11.91 18.32
N ILE A 210 -33.10 -13.22 18.07
CA ILE A 210 -34.01 -14.11 18.80
C ILE A 210 -33.64 -14.21 20.28
N ARG A 211 -34.68 -14.26 21.13
CA ARG A 211 -34.59 -14.54 22.57
C ARG A 211 -34.13 -15.98 22.82
N LEU A 212 -33.10 -16.11 23.66
CA LEU A 212 -32.52 -17.38 24.04
C LEU A 212 -33.29 -18.05 25.19
N ARG A 213 -33.21 -19.38 25.22
CA ARG A 213 -33.77 -20.26 26.24
C ARG A 213 -32.66 -21.11 26.84
N ASP A 214 -32.98 -21.71 27.98
CA ASP A 214 -32.07 -22.63 28.68
C ASP A 214 -31.83 -23.89 27.83
N GLY A 215 -30.57 -24.28 27.67
CA GLY A 215 -30.14 -25.37 26.80
C GLY A 215 -29.98 -25.04 25.32
N ASP A 216 -30.22 -23.79 24.88
CA ASP A 216 -29.98 -23.39 23.49
C ASP A 216 -28.48 -23.49 23.11
N VAL A 217 -28.20 -23.97 21.91
CA VAL A 217 -26.84 -24.05 21.34
C VAL A 217 -26.78 -23.21 20.07
N ILE A 218 -25.89 -22.22 20.06
CA ILE A 218 -25.58 -21.38 18.90
C ILE A 218 -24.38 -21.99 18.15
N TYR A 219 -24.57 -22.23 16.86
CA TYR A 219 -23.51 -22.65 15.94
C TYR A 219 -23.35 -21.62 14.83
N ILE A 220 -22.12 -21.14 14.65
CA ILE A 220 -21.75 -20.12 13.67
C ILE A 220 -20.87 -20.81 12.61
N PRO A 221 -21.37 -21.05 11.39
CA PRO A 221 -20.56 -21.65 10.33
C PRO A 221 -19.44 -20.71 9.87
N THR A 222 -18.36 -21.29 9.37
CA THR A 222 -17.29 -20.56 8.67
C THR A 222 -17.72 -20.34 7.20
N THR A 223 -17.53 -19.12 6.67
CA THR A 223 -17.76 -18.81 5.25
C THR A 223 -16.66 -19.41 4.37
N THR A 224 -17.04 -19.95 3.23
CA THR A 224 -16.09 -20.40 2.19
C THR A 224 -15.49 -19.22 1.42
N GLU A 225 -16.19 -18.10 1.36
CA GLU A 225 -15.82 -16.91 0.58
C GLU A 225 -15.82 -15.67 1.50
N ILE A 226 -14.71 -14.93 1.53
CA ILE A 226 -14.59 -13.69 2.30
C ILE A 226 -14.67 -12.51 1.34
N ASP A 227 -15.82 -11.84 1.36
CA ASP A 227 -16.00 -10.53 0.74
C ASP A 227 -15.26 -9.45 1.59
N PRO A 228 -14.36 -8.63 0.99
CA PRO A 228 -13.66 -7.55 1.69
C PRO A 228 -14.60 -6.55 2.39
N GLU A 229 -15.75 -6.26 1.78
CA GLU A 229 -16.74 -5.34 2.33
C GLU A 229 -17.44 -5.95 3.54
N MET A 230 -17.93 -7.19 3.37
CA MET A 230 -18.46 -8.01 4.46
C MET A 230 -17.51 -8.08 5.65
N GLY A 231 -16.22 -8.37 5.42
CA GLY A 231 -15.21 -8.46 6.46
C GLY A 231 -15.04 -7.16 7.27
N ARG A 232 -15.12 -5.99 6.63
CA ARG A 232 -15.11 -4.69 7.33
C ARG A 232 -16.43 -4.37 8.03
N GLN A 233 -17.58 -4.74 7.47
CA GLN A 233 -18.88 -4.59 8.13
C GLN A 233 -18.92 -5.44 9.41
N ILE A 234 -18.44 -6.69 9.34
CA ILE A 234 -18.28 -7.59 10.49
C ILE A 234 -17.30 -7.00 11.50
N ALA A 235 -16.11 -6.55 11.08
CA ALA A 235 -15.10 -5.99 12.00
C ALA A 235 -15.54 -4.71 12.72
N ARG A 236 -16.60 -4.04 12.24
CA ARG A 236 -17.21 -2.84 12.85
C ARG A 236 -18.53 -3.12 13.58
N ALA A 237 -18.98 -4.37 13.62
CA ALA A 237 -20.23 -4.75 14.28
C ALA A 237 -20.17 -4.50 15.81
N SER A 238 -21.31 -4.18 16.43
CA SER A 238 -21.42 -4.05 17.89
C SER A 238 -21.19 -5.37 18.67
N PHE A 239 -21.08 -6.48 17.95
CA PHE A 239 -20.75 -7.83 18.41
C PHE A 239 -19.50 -8.40 17.72
N ALA A 240 -18.67 -7.53 17.13
CA ALA A 240 -17.30 -7.85 16.74
C ALA A 240 -16.39 -7.92 17.98
N ASN A 241 -15.14 -8.37 17.79
CA ASN A 241 -14.11 -8.21 18.81
C ASN A 241 -13.74 -6.72 18.97
N ASN A 242 -14.17 -6.12 20.08
CA ASN A 242 -13.89 -4.73 20.46
C ASN A 242 -12.71 -4.57 21.43
N GLU A 243 -11.99 -5.64 21.77
CA GLU A 243 -10.75 -5.52 22.52
C GLU A 243 -9.64 -5.01 21.57
N ALA A 244 -9.05 -3.86 21.90
CA ALA A 244 -7.89 -3.29 21.20
C ALA A 244 -6.64 -4.14 21.49
N SER A 245 -6.58 -5.28 20.83
CA SER A 245 -5.53 -6.29 20.97
C SER A 245 -4.42 -6.07 19.95
N LEU A 246 -3.22 -6.51 20.28
CA LEU A 246 -2.17 -6.70 19.28
C LEU A 246 -2.49 -7.98 18.51
N ILE A 247 -2.35 -7.95 17.18
CA ILE A 247 -2.38 -9.14 16.34
C ILE A 247 -0.99 -9.40 15.77
N ASP A 248 -0.53 -10.63 15.88
CA ASP A 248 0.70 -11.11 15.25
C ASP A 248 0.38 -11.66 13.87
N ILE A 249 1.11 -11.21 12.87
CA ILE A 249 0.99 -11.61 11.47
C ILE A 249 2.37 -11.92 10.88
N ALA A 250 2.42 -12.65 9.78
CA ALA A 250 3.64 -12.83 8.99
C ALA A 250 3.49 -12.13 7.63
N VAL A 251 4.52 -11.41 7.18
CA VAL A 251 4.58 -10.83 5.83
C VAL A 251 5.80 -11.38 5.09
N SER A 252 5.59 -11.92 3.89
CA SER A 252 6.59 -12.68 3.15
C SER A 252 6.48 -12.48 1.63
N GLY A 253 7.54 -12.87 0.90
CA GLY A 253 7.64 -12.68 -0.55
C GLY A 253 8.22 -11.31 -0.92
N GLU A 254 7.66 -10.67 -1.96
CA GLU A 254 8.17 -9.42 -2.56
C GLU A 254 7.83 -8.14 -1.75
N VAL A 255 8.22 -8.11 -0.49
CA VAL A 255 8.25 -6.91 0.38
C VAL A 255 9.68 -6.52 0.70
N ARG A 256 9.95 -5.26 1.06
CA ARG A 256 11.32 -4.84 1.44
C ARG A 256 11.86 -5.63 2.62
N ARG A 257 11.05 -5.76 3.68
CA ARG A 257 11.41 -6.43 4.94
C ARG A 257 10.40 -7.56 5.19
N PRO A 258 10.69 -8.81 4.80
CA PRO A 258 9.87 -9.95 5.18
C PRO A 258 10.14 -10.31 6.66
N GLY A 259 9.12 -10.80 7.36
CA GLY A 259 9.23 -11.18 8.77
C GLY A 259 7.89 -11.22 9.51
N PRO A 260 7.91 -11.54 10.82
CA PRO A 260 6.76 -11.36 11.69
C PRO A 260 6.55 -9.88 12.02
N TYR A 261 5.29 -9.48 12.12
CA TYR A 261 4.87 -8.14 12.49
C TYR A 261 3.75 -8.19 13.51
N THR A 262 3.83 -7.34 14.53
CA THR A 262 2.76 -7.13 15.50
C THR A 262 2.11 -5.78 15.20
N ILE A 263 0.78 -5.77 14.98
CA ILE A 263 0.02 -4.56 14.63
C ILE A 263 -1.24 -4.44 15.52
N PRO A 264 -1.71 -3.23 15.85
CA PRO A 264 -2.91 -3.07 16.67
C PRO A 264 -4.18 -3.40 15.87
N SER A 265 -5.03 -4.28 16.40
CA SER A 265 -6.29 -4.73 15.77
C SER A 265 -7.24 -3.58 15.43
N GLN A 266 -7.21 -2.52 16.25
CA GLN A 266 -7.92 -1.27 16.07
C GLN A 266 -6.99 -0.07 16.35
N GLY A 267 -7.15 1.02 15.59
CA GLY A 267 -6.44 2.29 15.82
C GLY A 267 -5.64 2.87 14.64
N GLY A 268 -5.53 2.16 13.51
CA GLY A 268 -4.95 2.69 12.27
C GLY A 268 -5.94 3.58 11.47
N PRO A 269 -5.49 4.26 10.39
CA PRO A 269 -6.39 4.92 9.45
C PRO A 269 -7.41 3.91 8.89
N GLY A 270 -8.70 4.13 9.14
CA GLY A 270 -9.78 3.19 8.83
C GLY A 270 -10.33 2.39 10.03
N GLY A 271 -9.70 2.51 11.20
CA GLY A 271 -10.17 1.99 12.49
C GLY A 271 -9.83 0.53 12.79
N VAL A 272 -9.35 -0.23 11.81
CA VAL A 272 -9.02 -1.66 11.92
C VAL A 272 -7.64 -1.96 11.30
N ALA A 273 -7.02 -3.07 11.70
CA ALA A 273 -5.79 -3.59 11.10
C ALA A 273 -6.04 -4.11 9.68
N THR A 274 -5.24 -3.67 8.70
CA THR A 274 -5.45 -4.07 7.29
C THR A 274 -4.18 -4.54 6.57
N ILE A 275 -4.35 -5.29 5.48
CA ILE A 275 -3.23 -5.75 4.63
C ILE A 275 -2.37 -4.60 4.12
N SER A 276 -3.01 -3.50 3.71
CA SER A 276 -2.35 -2.27 3.34
C SER A 276 -1.44 -1.70 4.45
N GLN A 277 -1.91 -1.68 5.69
CA GLN A 277 -1.10 -1.23 6.85
C GLN A 277 0.08 -2.19 7.11
N ALA A 278 -0.15 -3.50 7.08
CA ALA A 278 0.88 -4.52 7.24
C ALA A 278 2.00 -4.38 6.18
N ILE A 279 1.63 -4.13 4.93
CA ILE A 279 2.57 -3.88 3.84
C ILE A 279 3.39 -2.62 4.08
N LYS A 280 2.80 -1.52 4.57
CA LYS A 280 3.56 -0.31 4.98
C LYS A 280 4.59 -0.63 6.06
N GLN A 281 4.21 -1.42 7.07
CA GLN A 281 5.10 -1.80 8.17
C GLN A 281 6.22 -2.74 7.73
N ALA A 282 5.98 -3.61 6.74
CA ALA A 282 7.00 -4.38 6.02
C ALA A 282 7.92 -3.52 5.11
N GLY A 283 7.77 -2.20 5.17
CA GLY A 283 8.55 -1.22 4.39
C GLY A 283 8.03 -1.02 2.96
N GLY A 284 6.87 -1.55 2.61
CA GLY A 284 6.30 -1.49 1.26
C GLY A 284 6.70 -2.65 0.36
N ILE A 285 6.01 -2.75 -0.78
CA ILE A 285 6.25 -3.75 -1.81
C ILE A 285 7.58 -3.52 -2.56
N ARG A 286 8.21 -4.60 -3.02
CA ARG A 286 9.25 -4.55 -4.06
C ARG A 286 8.60 -4.32 -5.43
N LEU A 287 9.35 -3.76 -6.37
CA LEU A 287 8.83 -3.46 -7.71
C LEU A 287 8.60 -4.73 -8.57
N MET A 288 9.09 -5.91 -8.14
CA MET A 288 8.73 -7.21 -8.73
C MET A 288 7.51 -7.88 -8.07
N ALA A 289 6.89 -7.26 -7.07
CA ALA A 289 5.72 -7.81 -6.38
C ALA A 289 4.51 -7.95 -7.30
N ASP A 290 3.97 -9.16 -7.40
CA ASP A 290 2.67 -9.40 -8.01
C ASP A 290 1.56 -9.15 -6.97
N ILE A 291 1.14 -7.90 -6.94
CA ILE A 291 0.06 -7.39 -6.09
C ILE A 291 -1.35 -7.72 -6.59
N SER A 292 -1.49 -8.34 -7.76
CA SER A 292 -2.80 -8.78 -8.29
C SER A 292 -3.25 -10.10 -7.69
N ARG A 293 -2.32 -10.91 -7.18
CA ARG A 293 -2.51 -12.25 -6.62
C ARG A 293 -1.90 -12.40 -5.22
N VAL A 294 -2.11 -11.42 -4.34
CA VAL A 294 -1.58 -11.49 -2.97
C VAL A 294 -2.35 -12.56 -2.19
N GLN A 295 -1.63 -13.46 -1.54
CA GLN A 295 -2.23 -14.56 -0.80
C GLN A 295 -2.22 -14.27 0.70
N ILE A 296 -3.38 -14.31 1.35
CA ILE A 296 -3.49 -14.33 2.81
C ILE A 296 -3.88 -15.74 3.22
N ARG A 297 -3.06 -16.39 4.05
CA ARG A 297 -3.40 -17.67 4.67
C ARG A 297 -3.89 -17.40 6.08
N ARG A 298 -5.12 -17.80 6.36
CA ARG A 298 -5.81 -17.61 7.63
C ARG A 298 -6.16 -18.98 8.21
N LEU A 299 -5.85 -19.20 9.49
CA LEU A 299 -6.27 -20.42 10.19
C LEU A 299 -7.68 -20.22 10.74
N THR A 300 -8.62 -21.08 10.39
CA THR A 300 -9.97 -21.05 10.96
C THR A 300 -10.01 -21.66 12.36
N ASN A 301 -11.06 -21.41 13.13
CA ASN A 301 -11.27 -22.06 14.43
C ASN A 301 -11.34 -23.60 14.35
N GLN A 302 -11.59 -24.16 13.16
CA GLN A 302 -11.61 -25.60 12.91
C GLN A 302 -10.20 -26.17 12.59
N GLY A 303 -9.15 -25.34 12.61
CA GLY A 303 -7.79 -25.72 12.27
C GLY A 303 -7.54 -25.90 10.77
N GLN A 304 -8.42 -25.40 9.92
CA GLN A 304 -8.26 -25.46 8.46
C GLN A 304 -7.58 -24.19 7.95
N GLU A 305 -6.64 -24.30 7.01
CA GLU A 305 -6.07 -23.15 6.31
C GLU A 305 -7.03 -22.67 5.21
N GLN A 306 -7.48 -21.42 5.31
CA GLN A 306 -8.19 -20.70 4.26
C GLN A 306 -7.18 -19.82 3.51
N ILE A 307 -7.08 -20.00 2.19
CA ILE A 307 -6.23 -19.16 1.33
C ILE A 307 -7.13 -18.14 0.62
N LEU A 308 -6.87 -16.86 0.86
CA LEU A 308 -7.57 -15.73 0.26
C LEU A 308 -6.65 -15.13 -0.80
N GLU A 309 -7.06 -15.13 -2.07
CA GLU A 309 -6.35 -14.41 -3.13
C GLU A 309 -6.96 -13.01 -3.29
N VAL A 310 -6.09 -12.00 -3.23
CA VAL A 310 -6.49 -10.59 -3.09
C VAL A 310 -5.78 -9.76 -4.14
N ASN A 311 -6.55 -9.05 -4.95
CA ASN A 311 -6.04 -8.04 -5.85
C ASN A 311 -5.94 -6.69 -5.13
N LEU A 312 -4.71 -6.20 -4.91
CA LEU A 312 -4.44 -4.91 -4.28
C LEU A 312 -4.19 -3.78 -5.31
N GLU A 313 -4.25 -4.05 -6.62
CA GLU A 313 -4.05 -3.04 -7.67
C GLU A 313 -5.03 -1.85 -7.55
N PRO A 314 -6.33 -2.03 -7.24
CA PRO A 314 -7.25 -0.90 -7.08
C PRO A 314 -7.03 -0.08 -5.80
N ILE A 315 -6.15 -0.54 -4.90
CA ILE A 315 -5.85 0.09 -3.60
C ILE A 315 -4.59 0.97 -3.68
N LEU A 316 -3.82 0.88 -4.78
CA LEU A 316 -2.55 1.61 -4.95
C LEU A 316 -2.72 3.13 -4.82
N ASP A 317 -3.70 3.68 -5.55
CA ASP A 317 -3.91 5.12 -5.70
C ASP A 317 -4.73 5.73 -4.53
N GLY A 318 -5.14 4.90 -3.56
CA GLY A 318 -5.87 5.34 -2.36
C GLY A 318 -7.39 5.50 -2.53
N ASP A 319 -7.90 5.49 -3.77
CA ASP A 319 -9.32 5.71 -4.07
C ASP A 319 -10.25 4.55 -3.66
N ASN A 320 -9.73 3.33 -3.42
CA ASN A 320 -10.54 2.17 -3.05
C ASN A 320 -10.12 1.46 -1.76
N LEU A 321 -10.19 2.18 -0.64
CA LEU A 321 -10.14 1.56 0.71
C LEU A 321 -11.27 0.56 0.98
N GLN A 322 -12.26 0.41 0.07
CA GLN A 322 -13.28 -0.63 0.18
C GLN A 322 -12.83 -2.01 -0.30
N GLN A 323 -11.60 -2.17 -0.79
CA GLN A 323 -11.01 -3.49 -1.05
C GLN A 323 -9.94 -3.89 -0.05
N ASP A 324 -9.60 -3.01 0.90
CA ASP A 324 -8.61 -3.28 1.93
C ASP A 324 -9.12 -4.35 2.91
N ILE A 325 -8.43 -5.49 2.93
CA ILE A 325 -8.77 -6.67 3.73
C ILE A 325 -8.42 -6.42 5.19
N VAL A 326 -9.35 -6.70 6.10
CA VAL A 326 -9.07 -6.69 7.55
C VAL A 326 -8.30 -7.94 7.93
N LEU A 327 -7.23 -7.76 8.70
CA LEU A 327 -6.38 -8.84 9.17
C LEU A 327 -6.87 -9.42 10.51
N GLN A 328 -6.42 -10.63 10.79
CA GLN A 328 -6.65 -11.38 12.02
C GLN A 328 -5.33 -11.88 12.60
N ASN A 329 -5.35 -12.25 13.88
CA ASN A 329 -4.20 -12.84 14.55
C ASN A 329 -3.85 -14.21 13.93
N GLY A 330 -2.58 -14.38 13.55
CA GLY A 330 -2.09 -15.57 12.86
C GLY A 330 -2.14 -15.51 11.32
N ASP A 331 -2.62 -14.41 10.72
CA ASP A 331 -2.62 -14.26 9.26
C ASP A 331 -1.19 -14.27 8.69
N SER A 332 -0.98 -15.06 7.64
CA SER A 332 0.27 -15.11 6.87
C SER A 332 0.05 -14.54 5.47
N ILE A 333 0.61 -13.36 5.23
CA ILE A 333 0.57 -12.65 3.96
C ILE A 333 1.78 -13.07 3.12
N PHE A 334 1.52 -13.59 1.93
CA PHE A 334 2.51 -13.92 0.92
C PHE A 334 2.26 -13.12 -0.35
N ILE A 335 3.23 -12.30 -0.73
CA ILE A 335 3.18 -11.46 -1.93
C ILE A 335 4.07 -12.12 -2.99
N PRO A 336 3.49 -12.76 -4.03
CA PRO A 336 4.28 -13.44 -5.05
C PRO A 336 5.16 -12.48 -5.86
N ALA A 337 6.12 -13.03 -6.60
CA ALA A 337 6.85 -12.29 -7.62
C ALA A 337 6.16 -12.42 -8.97
N LEU A 338 6.21 -11.36 -9.78
CA LEU A 338 5.81 -11.39 -11.19
C LEU A 338 6.55 -12.49 -11.95
N GLU A 339 5.80 -13.26 -12.73
CA GLU A 339 6.36 -14.26 -13.66
C GLU A 339 7.07 -13.56 -14.84
N THR A 340 6.53 -12.44 -15.30
CA THR A 340 7.08 -11.59 -16.37
C THR A 340 7.05 -10.11 -15.99
N ALA A 341 8.11 -9.38 -16.33
CA ALA A 341 8.23 -7.96 -16.06
C ALA A 341 7.67 -7.12 -17.23
N ASN A 342 6.45 -6.59 -17.11
CA ASN A 342 5.91 -5.60 -18.06
C ASN A 342 6.23 -4.18 -17.60
N LEU A 343 6.99 -3.43 -18.41
CA LEU A 343 7.42 -2.06 -18.16
C LEU A 343 6.29 -1.09 -17.81
N GLU A 344 5.10 -1.22 -18.41
CA GLU A 344 3.94 -0.38 -18.08
C GLU A 344 3.39 -0.67 -16.68
N GLN A 345 3.36 -1.95 -16.27
CA GLN A 345 2.93 -2.34 -14.93
C GLN A 345 3.95 -1.93 -13.86
N LEU A 346 5.25 -2.05 -14.17
CA LEU A 346 6.33 -1.50 -13.34
C LEU A 346 6.23 0.02 -13.23
N SER A 347 5.85 0.69 -14.31
CA SER A 347 5.62 2.14 -14.38
C SER A 347 4.49 2.60 -13.45
N ASN A 348 3.36 1.89 -13.42
CA ASN A 348 2.18 2.35 -12.67
C ASN A 348 2.31 2.08 -11.17
N ARG A 349 3.02 1.01 -10.79
CA ARG A 349 3.35 0.70 -9.39
C ARG A 349 4.27 1.74 -8.72
N ARG A 350 4.82 2.70 -9.48
CA ARG A 350 5.56 3.87 -8.96
C ARG A 350 4.70 4.84 -8.15
N ALA A 351 3.40 4.93 -8.44
CA ALA A 351 2.46 5.88 -7.81
C ALA A 351 1.82 5.34 -6.52
N ALA A 352 1.96 4.03 -6.26
CA ALA A 352 1.30 3.36 -5.16
C ALA A 352 1.64 3.99 -3.80
N SER A 353 0.62 4.36 -3.03
CA SER A 353 0.75 4.94 -1.67
C SER A 353 1.34 3.97 -0.63
N PHE A 354 1.78 2.78 -1.07
CA PHE A 354 2.37 1.66 -0.34
C PHE A 354 3.77 1.29 -0.87
N ALA A 355 4.29 2.01 -1.86
CA ALA A 355 5.62 1.81 -2.40
C ALA A 355 6.71 2.10 -1.33
N ALA A 356 7.84 1.43 -1.47
CA ALA A 356 9.05 1.70 -0.70
C ALA A 356 9.45 3.19 -0.78
N ASP A 357 9.84 3.78 0.35
CA ASP A 357 10.57 5.07 0.39
C ASP A 357 11.79 4.98 -0.53
N GLN A 358 11.79 5.80 -1.58
CA GLN A 358 12.73 5.76 -2.71
C GLN A 358 13.95 6.68 -2.50
N SER A 359 14.09 7.28 -1.31
CA SER A 359 15.21 8.18 -0.98
C SER A 359 16.48 7.46 -0.50
N GLU A 360 16.40 6.15 -0.22
CA GLU A 360 17.54 5.32 0.21
C GLU A 360 18.58 5.16 -0.94
N PRO A 361 19.90 5.19 -0.65
CA PRO A 361 20.94 4.89 -1.64
C PRO A 361 20.85 3.44 -2.11
N LEU A 362 20.87 3.20 -3.43
CA LEU A 362 20.88 1.85 -4.01
C LEU A 362 22.27 1.46 -4.51
N ASN A 363 22.75 0.28 -4.14
CA ASN A 363 23.95 -0.32 -4.71
C ASN A 363 23.59 -1.17 -5.93
N ILE A 364 24.20 -0.84 -7.06
CA ILE A 364 23.97 -1.48 -8.36
C ILE A 364 25.31 -1.81 -9.02
N ALA A 365 25.27 -2.56 -10.12
CA ALA A 365 26.39 -2.66 -11.05
C ALA A 365 26.01 -2.05 -12.40
N VAL A 366 26.94 -1.32 -13.03
CA VAL A 366 26.80 -0.85 -14.43
C VAL A 366 27.94 -1.44 -15.24
N ILE A 367 27.61 -2.15 -16.33
CA ILE A 367 28.56 -2.92 -17.15
C ILE A 367 28.25 -2.77 -18.65
N GLY A 368 29.19 -3.14 -19.51
CA GLY A 368 29.06 -3.03 -20.96
C GLY A 368 29.67 -1.73 -21.52
N GLN A 369 29.05 -1.13 -22.53
CA GLN A 369 29.57 0.05 -23.24
C GLN A 369 29.31 1.39 -22.52
N VAL A 370 29.79 1.48 -21.29
CA VAL A 370 29.87 2.72 -20.50
C VAL A 370 31.33 3.16 -20.31
N PHE A 371 31.57 4.44 -20.05
CA PHE A 371 32.92 4.96 -19.84
C PHE A 371 33.60 4.41 -18.58
N ARG A 372 32.83 4.14 -17.52
CA ARG A 372 33.32 3.56 -16.27
C ARG A 372 32.38 2.41 -15.87
N PRO A 373 32.72 1.16 -16.21
CA PRO A 373 31.98 0.00 -15.69
C PRO A 373 32.42 -0.28 -14.25
N GLY A 374 31.50 -0.71 -13.39
CA GLY A 374 31.78 -1.02 -11.99
C GLY A 374 30.54 -1.03 -11.09
N PRO A 375 30.74 -1.27 -9.78
CA PRO A 375 29.71 -1.07 -8.76
C PRO A 375 29.50 0.43 -8.48
N TYR A 376 28.24 0.83 -8.30
CA TYR A 376 27.87 2.21 -8.02
C TYR A 376 26.79 2.29 -6.95
N THR A 377 26.89 3.28 -6.06
CA THR A 377 25.79 3.67 -5.18
C THR A 377 25.05 4.84 -5.81
N VAL A 378 23.83 4.60 -6.30
CA VAL A 378 22.96 5.62 -6.89
C VAL A 378 22.01 6.12 -5.81
N THR A 379 22.20 7.37 -5.42
CA THR A 379 21.19 8.13 -4.65
C THR A 379 20.29 8.88 -5.61
N GLY A 380 19.03 9.08 -5.21
CA GLY A 380 18.15 10.02 -5.88
C GLY A 380 18.77 11.41 -5.97
N THR A 381 19.17 11.98 -4.82
CA THR A 381 19.75 13.33 -4.79
C THR A 381 21.08 13.43 -5.55
N ALA A 382 21.13 14.31 -6.55
CA ALA A 382 22.36 14.65 -7.23
C ALA A 382 23.29 15.49 -6.33
N ARG A 383 24.10 14.84 -5.49
CA ARG A 383 25.35 15.44 -4.98
C ARG A 383 26.46 15.39 -6.03
N THR A 384 26.21 16.00 -7.19
CA THR A 384 27.31 16.53 -8.02
C THR A 384 27.80 17.80 -7.34
N GLY A 385 28.69 17.63 -6.36
CA GLY A 385 29.23 18.74 -5.59
C GLY A 385 30.18 19.60 -6.41
N ASP A 386 29.66 20.68 -6.99
CA ASP A 386 30.48 21.85 -7.25
C ASP A 386 30.87 22.50 -5.91
N ALA A 387 32.14 22.86 -5.78
CA ALA A 387 32.64 23.54 -4.60
C ALA A 387 32.27 25.04 -4.67
N GLY A 388 31.26 25.46 -3.92
CA GLY A 388 31.08 26.88 -3.55
C GLY A 388 29.73 27.55 -3.81
N VAL A 389 28.73 26.87 -4.38
CA VAL A 389 27.39 27.47 -4.62
C VAL A 389 26.27 26.55 -4.14
N PRO A 390 25.35 27.00 -3.26
CA PRO A 390 24.12 26.29 -2.95
C PRO A 390 23.12 26.40 -4.13
N GLY A 391 23.20 25.47 -5.08
CA GLY A 391 22.22 25.31 -6.16
C GLY A 391 20.90 24.71 -5.66
N ALA A 392 19.77 25.19 -6.17
CA ALA A 392 18.45 24.88 -5.65
C ALA A 392 18.05 23.40 -5.78
N ALA A 393 17.41 22.86 -4.73
CA ALA A 393 16.80 21.54 -4.77
C ALA A 393 15.54 21.55 -5.65
N GLY A 394 15.55 20.77 -6.73
CA GLY A 394 14.40 20.57 -7.61
C GLY A 394 14.07 19.09 -7.76
N GLY A 395 12.86 18.70 -7.36
CA GLY A 395 12.29 17.37 -7.58
C GLY A 395 12.76 16.27 -6.61
N GLY A 396 11.80 15.58 -5.99
CA GLY A 396 12.06 14.31 -5.31
C GLY A 396 12.64 13.33 -6.33
N SER A 397 13.90 12.96 -6.12
CA SER A 397 14.73 12.37 -7.17
C SER A 397 14.87 10.87 -6.94
N ILE A 398 14.79 10.11 -8.02
CA ILE A 398 14.58 8.66 -8.01
C ILE A 398 15.80 8.00 -8.66
N PRO A 399 16.32 6.87 -8.15
CA PRO A 399 17.43 6.15 -8.77
C PRO A 399 16.98 5.41 -10.04
N THR A 400 17.13 6.05 -11.20
CA THR A 400 16.75 5.49 -12.51
C THR A 400 17.94 4.94 -13.31
N VAL A 401 17.67 4.23 -14.41
CA VAL A 401 18.70 3.72 -15.32
C VAL A 401 19.55 4.84 -15.90
N THR A 402 18.93 5.92 -16.38
CA THR A 402 19.68 7.03 -16.96
C THR A 402 20.61 7.66 -15.92
N ARG A 403 20.16 7.75 -14.66
CA ARG A 403 20.97 8.22 -13.54
C ARG A 403 22.16 7.30 -13.25
N ALA A 404 21.97 5.98 -13.28
CA ALA A 404 23.06 5.01 -13.14
C ALA A 404 24.11 5.15 -14.25
N ILE A 405 23.67 5.29 -15.50
CA ILE A 405 24.55 5.49 -16.66
C ILE A 405 25.33 6.82 -16.54
N GLN A 406 24.69 7.91 -16.09
CA GLN A 406 25.39 9.17 -15.81
C GLN A 406 26.48 9.02 -14.74
N VAL A 407 26.21 8.27 -13.66
CA VAL A 407 27.18 8.02 -12.58
C VAL A 407 28.33 7.12 -13.08
N ALA A 408 28.06 6.19 -13.98
CA ALA A 408 29.05 5.42 -14.76
C ALA A 408 29.79 6.27 -15.83
N GLY A 409 29.55 7.58 -15.89
CA GLY A 409 30.24 8.52 -16.77
C GLY A 409 29.69 8.60 -18.20
N GLY A 410 28.52 7.99 -18.47
CA GLY A 410 27.87 7.97 -19.77
C GLY A 410 28.15 6.70 -20.60
N VAL A 411 27.40 6.58 -21.70
CA VAL A 411 27.59 5.53 -22.73
C VAL A 411 28.67 5.92 -23.73
N LYS A 412 29.35 4.93 -24.30
CA LYS A 412 30.30 5.14 -25.40
C LYS A 412 29.57 5.28 -26.76
N PRO A 413 30.19 5.88 -27.79
CA PRO A 413 29.59 5.98 -29.14
C PRO A 413 29.19 4.65 -29.77
N GLU A 414 29.87 3.54 -29.43
CA GLU A 414 29.59 2.18 -29.89
C GLU A 414 28.52 1.41 -29.07
N ALA A 415 27.85 2.07 -28.13
CA ALA A 415 26.81 1.47 -27.30
C ALA A 415 25.48 1.29 -28.05
N ASP A 416 24.82 0.15 -27.85
CA ASP A 416 23.42 -0.02 -28.24
C ASP A 416 22.51 0.42 -27.10
N ILE A 417 21.92 1.61 -27.25
CA ILE A 417 20.96 2.16 -26.28
C ILE A 417 19.50 1.76 -26.55
N ARG A 418 19.23 0.92 -27.56
CA ARG A 418 17.89 0.37 -27.85
C ARG A 418 17.61 -0.93 -27.11
N GLN A 419 18.64 -1.61 -26.63
CA GLN A 419 18.58 -2.93 -26.00
C GLN A 419 19.28 -2.94 -24.64
N VAL A 420 19.20 -1.84 -23.88
CA VAL A 420 19.80 -1.80 -22.53
C VAL A 420 19.07 -2.79 -21.64
N GLU A 421 19.81 -3.67 -20.97
CA GLU A 421 19.26 -4.72 -20.11
C GLU A 421 19.38 -4.31 -18.64
N ILE A 422 18.29 -4.42 -17.88
CA ILE A 422 18.32 -4.43 -16.42
C ILE A 422 18.19 -5.90 -15.99
N ARG A 423 19.25 -6.45 -15.42
CA ARG A 423 19.27 -7.79 -14.85
C ARG A 423 18.96 -7.68 -13.37
N ARG A 424 17.77 -8.10 -13.00
CA ARG A 424 17.19 -7.97 -11.65
C ARG A 424 16.97 -9.35 -11.05
N SER A 425 17.26 -9.51 -9.77
CA SER A 425 16.94 -10.74 -9.05
C SER A 425 15.68 -10.55 -8.21
N ASP A 426 14.77 -11.53 -8.21
CA ASP A 426 13.65 -11.57 -7.27
C ASP A 426 14.12 -12.00 -5.85
N SER A 427 13.20 -12.00 -4.88
CA SER A 427 13.47 -12.47 -3.50
C SER A 427 13.89 -13.95 -3.39
N ARG A 428 13.71 -14.74 -4.45
CA ARG A 428 14.10 -16.16 -4.57
C ARG A 428 15.43 -16.35 -5.30
N GLY A 429 16.03 -15.28 -5.83
CA GLY A 429 17.26 -15.31 -6.63
C GLY A 429 17.06 -15.60 -8.13
N SER A 430 15.81 -15.69 -8.60
CA SER A 430 15.48 -15.82 -10.02
C SER A 430 15.87 -14.55 -10.76
N ARG A 431 16.65 -14.66 -11.84
CA ARG A 431 17.07 -13.50 -12.64
C ARG A 431 16.07 -13.21 -13.75
N GLN A 432 15.48 -12.02 -13.68
CA GLN A 432 14.68 -11.41 -14.74
C GLN A 432 15.55 -10.45 -15.55
N VAL A 433 15.33 -10.41 -16.87
CA VAL A 433 15.99 -9.47 -17.78
C VAL A 433 14.92 -8.53 -18.33
N ILE A 434 15.04 -7.24 -18.03
CA ILE A 434 14.14 -6.19 -18.50
C ILE A 434 14.89 -5.41 -19.57
N THR A 435 14.48 -5.55 -20.83
CA THR A 435 15.06 -4.79 -21.95
C THR A 435 14.33 -3.46 -22.12
N ILE A 436 15.08 -2.36 -22.19
CA ILE A 436 14.55 -0.99 -22.33
C ILE A 436 15.20 -0.25 -23.49
N ASN A 437 14.41 0.63 -24.11
CA ASN A 437 14.79 1.40 -25.29
C ASN A 437 15.05 2.87 -24.93
N LEU A 438 16.25 3.19 -24.45
CA LEU A 438 16.64 4.57 -24.12
C LEU A 438 16.73 5.48 -25.37
N TRP A 439 16.71 4.92 -26.59
CA TRP A 439 16.57 5.71 -27.82
C TRP A 439 15.19 6.37 -27.93
N GLU A 440 14.11 5.68 -27.51
CA GLU A 440 12.76 6.25 -27.47
C GLU A 440 12.64 7.38 -26.43
N LEU A 441 13.34 7.26 -25.29
CA LEU A 441 13.46 8.34 -24.33
C LEU A 441 14.15 9.58 -24.93
N LEU A 442 15.22 9.39 -25.71
CA LEU A 442 15.95 10.50 -26.34
C LEU A 442 15.18 11.15 -27.51
N GLN A 443 14.50 10.36 -28.34
CA GLN A 443 13.79 10.89 -29.51
C GLN A 443 12.41 11.44 -29.17
N ASN A 444 11.64 10.70 -28.36
CA ASN A 444 10.22 10.94 -28.16
C ASN A 444 9.91 11.45 -26.74
N GLY A 445 10.89 11.48 -25.84
CA GLY A 445 10.69 11.86 -24.43
C GLY A 445 9.95 10.80 -23.61
N ASP A 446 9.93 9.54 -24.05
CA ASP A 446 9.20 8.47 -23.38
C ASP A 446 9.81 8.09 -22.02
N ALA A 447 9.27 8.67 -20.95
CA ALA A 447 9.66 8.45 -19.56
C ALA A 447 9.29 7.07 -18.99
N THR A 448 8.64 6.18 -19.76
CA THR A 448 8.47 4.77 -19.35
C THR A 448 9.77 3.98 -19.51
N GLN A 449 10.63 4.37 -20.47
CA GLN A 449 11.91 3.72 -20.75
C GLN A 449 12.97 4.01 -19.67
N ASP A 450 12.87 5.13 -18.93
CA ASP A 450 13.73 5.40 -17.77
C ASP A 450 13.23 4.67 -16.52
N THR A 451 13.48 3.36 -16.49
CA THR A 451 13.02 2.48 -15.41
C THR A 451 13.75 2.75 -14.09
N ILE A 452 13.03 2.61 -12.98
CA ILE A 452 13.58 2.71 -11.61
C ILE A 452 14.39 1.45 -11.29
N LEU A 453 15.56 1.64 -10.68
CA LEU A 453 16.44 0.58 -10.21
C LEU A 453 16.09 0.09 -8.80
N GLN A 454 16.57 -1.10 -8.47
CA GLN A 454 16.48 -1.72 -7.15
C GLN A 454 17.89 -2.08 -6.64
N GLU A 455 17.99 -2.31 -5.33
CA GLU A 455 19.20 -2.84 -4.70
C GLU A 455 19.63 -4.16 -5.37
N GLY A 456 20.87 -4.22 -5.83
CA GLY A 456 21.44 -5.39 -6.51
C GLY A 456 21.16 -5.49 -8.01
N ASP A 457 20.47 -4.51 -8.62
CA ASP A 457 20.30 -4.48 -10.09
C ASP A 457 21.65 -4.39 -10.81
N THR A 458 21.74 -5.06 -11.96
CA THR A 458 22.85 -4.92 -12.90
C THR A 458 22.35 -4.31 -14.21
N VAL A 459 22.75 -3.09 -14.51
CA VAL A 459 22.51 -2.42 -15.80
C VAL A 459 23.61 -2.85 -16.79
N PHE A 460 23.21 -3.48 -17.89
CA PHE A 460 24.10 -3.89 -18.97
C PHE A 460 23.78 -3.12 -20.25
N VAL A 461 24.78 -2.41 -20.77
CA VAL A 461 24.69 -1.66 -22.03
C VAL A 461 25.39 -2.46 -23.13
N PRO A 462 24.66 -3.07 -24.09
CA PRO A 462 25.27 -3.85 -25.17
C PRO A 462 26.09 -2.99 -26.15
N THR A 463 26.79 -3.69 -27.06
CA THR A 463 27.53 -3.06 -28.17
C THR A 463 26.66 -3.09 -29.41
N ALA A 464 26.61 -1.99 -30.16
CA ALA A 464 25.85 -1.93 -31.40
C ALA A 464 26.38 -2.92 -32.44
N THR A 465 25.47 -3.70 -33.04
CA THR A 465 25.77 -4.63 -34.15
C THR A 465 26.03 -3.89 -35.46
N GLU A 466 25.39 -2.73 -35.64
CA GLU A 466 25.59 -1.82 -36.77
C GLU A 466 25.82 -0.40 -36.25
N ILE A 467 26.84 0.29 -36.78
CA ILE A 467 27.23 1.63 -36.34
C ILE A 467 26.69 2.65 -37.34
N ASN A 468 25.61 3.35 -36.97
CA ASN A 468 25.06 4.45 -37.78
C ASN A 468 25.73 5.80 -37.40
N PRO A 469 26.43 6.49 -38.34
CA PRO A 469 27.12 7.74 -38.04
C PRO A 469 26.24 8.89 -37.53
N VAL A 470 24.95 8.91 -37.92
CA VAL A 470 23.99 9.92 -37.42
C VAL A 470 23.63 9.64 -35.96
N GLU A 471 23.50 8.37 -35.60
CA GLU A 471 23.15 7.93 -34.25
C GLU A 471 24.33 8.06 -33.29
N MET A 472 25.56 7.79 -33.73
CA MET A 472 26.77 8.11 -32.96
C MET A 472 26.79 9.59 -32.54
N GLY A 473 26.41 10.50 -33.44
CA GLY A 473 26.31 11.93 -33.13
C GLY A 473 25.20 12.25 -32.11
N ALA A 474 24.07 11.55 -32.16
CA ALA A 474 22.98 11.71 -31.19
C ALA A 474 23.35 11.14 -29.81
N ILE A 475 23.94 9.94 -29.76
CA ILE A 475 24.40 9.26 -28.54
C ILE A 475 25.54 10.04 -27.87
N ALA A 476 26.49 10.56 -28.65
CA ALA A 476 27.59 11.37 -28.14
C ALA A 476 27.13 12.68 -27.47
N ASN A 477 25.97 13.22 -27.87
CA ASN A 477 25.35 14.42 -27.30
C ASN A 477 24.14 14.12 -26.38
N ALA A 478 23.88 12.84 -26.07
CA ALA A 478 22.73 12.43 -25.28
C ALA A 478 22.84 12.79 -23.79
N SER A 479 21.69 13.00 -23.17
CA SER A 479 21.48 13.37 -21.74
C SER A 479 22.04 12.37 -20.69
N PHE A 480 22.71 11.31 -21.15
CA PHE A 480 23.28 10.26 -20.30
C PHE A 480 24.76 10.47 -20.01
N SER A 481 25.41 11.42 -20.70
CA SER A 481 26.74 11.92 -20.34
C SER A 481 26.60 13.13 -19.39
N PRO A 482 27.55 13.37 -18.46
CA PRO A 482 27.48 14.52 -17.56
C PRO A 482 27.52 15.85 -18.35
N ASN A 483 26.76 16.87 -17.94
CA ASN A 483 26.66 18.16 -18.66
C ASN A 483 28.02 18.80 -19.01
N ASN A 484 29.05 18.51 -18.21
CA ASN A 484 30.43 18.87 -18.47
C ASN A 484 31.38 17.70 -18.12
N ILE A 485 32.50 17.62 -18.84
CA ILE A 485 33.70 16.89 -18.45
C ILE A 485 34.79 17.91 -18.08
N ARG A 486 35.67 17.52 -17.15
CA ARG A 486 36.84 18.32 -16.78
C ARG A 486 38.07 17.82 -17.53
N VAL A 487 38.77 18.72 -18.23
CA VAL A 487 40.04 18.43 -18.93
C VAL A 487 41.08 19.43 -18.44
N ASN A 488 42.30 18.98 -18.18
CA ASN A 488 43.40 19.86 -17.77
C ASN A 488 44.19 20.32 -18.99
N VAL A 489 44.11 21.60 -19.36
CA VAL A 489 44.91 22.16 -20.44
C VAL A 489 46.11 22.89 -19.85
N VAL A 490 47.32 22.42 -20.13
CA VAL A 490 48.57 22.82 -19.46
C VAL A 490 49.59 23.30 -20.50
N GLY A 491 50.41 24.31 -20.15
CA GLY A 491 51.46 24.85 -21.02
C GLY A 491 51.07 26.17 -21.67
N GLU A 492 51.54 26.42 -22.90
CA GLU A 492 51.48 27.74 -23.55
C GLU A 492 50.11 28.07 -24.21
N VAL A 493 49.01 27.86 -23.49
CA VAL A 493 47.66 28.33 -23.85
C VAL A 493 47.29 29.62 -23.11
N GLN A 494 46.33 30.39 -23.63
CA GLN A 494 45.96 31.68 -23.02
C GLN A 494 45.35 31.53 -21.62
N ARG A 495 44.61 30.45 -21.36
CA ARG A 495 44.02 30.10 -20.05
C ARG A 495 44.34 28.64 -19.71
N SER A 496 45.50 28.41 -19.11
CA SER A 496 45.89 27.10 -18.59
C SER A 496 45.13 26.75 -17.30
N GLY A 497 44.78 25.49 -17.11
CA GLY A 497 44.09 24.97 -15.92
C GLY A 497 43.00 23.95 -16.28
N VAL A 498 42.08 23.75 -15.33
CA VAL A 498 40.88 22.91 -15.56
C VAL A 498 39.93 23.67 -16.49
N VAL A 499 39.64 23.09 -17.64
CA VAL A 499 38.61 23.54 -18.56
C VAL A 499 37.40 22.62 -18.42
N GLN A 500 36.21 23.21 -18.29
CA GLN A 500 34.94 22.49 -18.37
C GLN A 500 34.42 22.59 -19.80
N ILE A 501 34.21 21.43 -20.44
CA ILE A 501 33.71 21.31 -21.82
C ILE A 501 32.59 20.26 -21.86
N PRO A 502 31.70 20.27 -22.87
CA PRO A 502 30.78 19.16 -23.09
C PRO A 502 31.50 17.80 -23.26
N PRO A 503 30.81 16.68 -22.96
CA PRO A 503 31.27 15.35 -23.35
C PRO A 503 31.52 15.26 -24.87
N ASN A 504 32.47 14.41 -25.27
CA ASN A 504 32.86 14.19 -26.67
C ASN A 504 33.37 15.44 -27.42
N THR A 505 33.58 16.58 -26.74
CA THR A 505 34.27 17.74 -27.32
C THR A 505 35.65 17.32 -27.86
N PRO A 506 35.97 17.63 -29.13
CA PRO A 506 37.24 17.29 -29.74
C PRO A 506 38.42 18.09 -29.16
N LEU A 507 39.62 17.50 -29.21
CA LEU A 507 40.87 18.08 -28.72
C LEU A 507 41.07 19.56 -29.09
N ASN A 508 40.86 19.90 -30.36
CA ASN A 508 41.00 21.26 -30.87
C ASN A 508 40.06 22.26 -30.18
N GLU A 509 38.83 21.86 -29.89
CA GLU A 509 37.82 22.74 -29.30
C GLU A 509 38.13 23.03 -27.83
N ALA A 510 38.66 22.06 -27.07
CA ALA A 510 39.14 22.33 -25.71
C ALA A 510 40.31 23.32 -25.66
N ILE A 511 41.22 23.28 -26.66
CA ILE A 511 42.29 24.28 -26.80
C ILE A 511 41.69 25.66 -27.09
N LEU A 512 40.67 25.75 -27.96
CA LEU A 512 39.95 27.01 -28.22
C LEU A 512 39.19 27.50 -26.97
N THR A 513 38.56 26.61 -26.19
CA THR A 513 37.92 26.96 -24.90
C THR A 513 38.96 27.47 -23.89
N ALA A 514 40.18 26.92 -23.88
CA ALA A 514 41.33 27.46 -23.15
C ALA A 514 41.85 28.82 -23.69
N GLY A 515 41.12 29.47 -24.61
CA GLY A 515 41.50 30.73 -25.24
C GLY A 515 42.46 30.58 -26.42
N GLY A 516 42.76 29.35 -26.84
CA GLY A 516 43.71 29.06 -27.90
C GLY A 516 45.17 29.17 -27.45
N PHE A 517 46.06 29.10 -28.43
CA PHE A 517 47.50 29.19 -28.22
C PHE A 517 47.97 30.61 -27.86
N THR A 518 49.03 30.70 -27.08
CA THR A 518 49.83 31.93 -26.98
C THR A 518 50.77 32.08 -28.16
N SER A 519 51.38 33.25 -28.31
CA SER A 519 52.44 33.51 -29.31
C SER A 519 53.71 32.67 -29.12
N ARG A 520 53.89 32.01 -27.97
CA ARG A 520 55.05 31.16 -27.64
C ARG A 520 54.77 29.66 -27.78
N ALA A 521 53.54 29.27 -28.14
CA ALA A 521 53.13 27.88 -28.23
C ALA A 521 53.73 27.15 -29.43
N HIS A 522 53.97 25.85 -29.28
CA HIS A 522 54.23 24.94 -30.40
C HIS A 522 52.90 24.56 -31.07
N GLN A 523 52.54 25.29 -32.13
CA GLN A 523 51.20 25.17 -32.74
C GLN A 523 51.02 23.95 -33.66
N SER A 524 52.09 23.23 -34.02
CA SER A 524 52.01 22.09 -34.95
C SER A 524 51.71 20.74 -34.28
N SER A 525 51.88 20.61 -32.96
CA SER A 525 51.46 19.42 -32.22
C SER A 525 51.24 19.69 -30.73
N VAL A 526 50.32 18.94 -30.13
CA VAL A 526 50.11 18.88 -28.67
C VAL A 526 50.27 17.45 -28.19
N GLU A 527 50.34 17.29 -26.88
CA GLU A 527 50.46 15.99 -26.24
C GLU A 527 49.22 15.72 -25.38
N LEU A 528 48.48 14.67 -25.73
CA LEU A 528 47.34 14.18 -24.98
C LEU A 528 47.79 13.06 -24.05
N ILE A 529 47.58 13.23 -22.75
CA ILE A 529 47.77 12.21 -21.72
C ILE A 529 46.39 11.78 -21.22
N ARG A 530 46.09 10.49 -21.36
CA ARG A 530 44.83 9.86 -20.94
C ARG A 530 45.11 8.80 -19.89
N PHE A 531 44.47 8.92 -18.74
CA PHE A 531 44.51 7.93 -17.67
C PHE A 531 43.44 6.86 -17.93
N ARG A 532 43.85 5.61 -18.11
CA ARG A 532 42.92 4.49 -18.31
C ARG A 532 42.44 3.94 -16.96
N PRO A 533 41.22 3.35 -16.88
CA PRO A 533 40.69 2.79 -15.64
C PRO A 533 41.51 1.64 -15.03
N ASP A 534 42.39 1.01 -15.80
CA ASP A 534 43.33 -0.02 -15.36
C ASP A 534 44.59 0.54 -14.67
N GLY A 535 44.68 1.86 -14.51
CA GLY A 535 45.84 2.56 -13.93
C GLY A 535 46.98 2.83 -14.91
N THR A 536 46.86 2.42 -16.19
CA THR A 536 47.84 2.75 -17.23
C THR A 536 47.65 4.15 -17.80
N VAL A 537 48.70 4.69 -18.42
CA VAL A 537 48.70 6.03 -19.02
C VAL A 537 48.98 5.91 -20.52
N GLU A 538 48.08 6.46 -21.33
CA GLU A 538 48.26 6.60 -22.77
C GLU A 538 48.73 8.03 -23.09
N GLN A 539 49.93 8.17 -23.64
CA GLN A 539 50.53 9.45 -24.03
C GLN A 539 50.63 9.49 -25.57
N ARG A 540 49.98 10.46 -26.20
CA ARG A 540 49.93 10.62 -27.66
C ARG A 540 50.29 12.03 -28.07
N ARG A 541 51.31 12.18 -28.90
CA ARG A 541 51.57 13.43 -29.63
C ARG A 541 50.68 13.47 -30.86
N LEU A 542 49.86 14.51 -30.96
CA LEU A 542 48.85 14.67 -32.00
C LEU A 542 49.15 15.95 -32.79
N PRO A 543 49.22 15.89 -34.14
CA PRO A 543 49.39 17.09 -34.95
C PRO A 543 48.10 17.93 -34.88
N ILE A 544 48.25 19.24 -34.71
CA ILE A 544 47.11 20.14 -34.64
C ILE A 544 46.75 20.63 -36.03
N ASP A 545 45.49 20.40 -36.39
CA ASP A 545 44.87 20.88 -37.61
C ASP A 545 43.43 21.30 -37.29
N PHE A 546 43.21 22.61 -37.17
CA PHE A 546 41.89 23.20 -36.89
C PHE A 546 40.91 23.08 -38.07
N THR A 547 41.36 22.63 -39.25
CA THR A 547 40.46 22.37 -40.40
C THR A 547 39.80 20.99 -40.34
N GLN A 548 40.27 20.11 -39.46
CA GLN A 548 39.69 18.78 -39.28
C GLN A 548 38.53 18.80 -38.28
N GLY A 549 37.39 18.24 -38.71
CA GLY A 549 36.21 18.05 -37.86
C GLY A 549 36.45 17.09 -36.69
N GLY A 550 35.41 16.90 -35.88
CA GLY A 550 35.42 15.89 -34.82
C GLY A 550 35.60 14.47 -35.37
N ASN A 551 36.12 13.56 -34.54
CA ASN A 551 36.38 12.14 -34.85
C ASN A 551 37.50 11.85 -35.86
N SER A 552 38.38 12.81 -36.18
CA SER A 552 39.66 12.48 -36.84
C SER A 552 40.62 11.75 -35.88
N PRO A 553 41.46 10.80 -36.34
CA PRO A 553 42.52 10.19 -35.53
C PRO A 553 43.47 11.20 -34.87
N ASN A 554 43.61 12.40 -35.46
CA ASN A 554 44.42 13.51 -34.96
C ASN A 554 43.65 14.52 -34.10
N ASN A 555 42.31 14.47 -34.14
CA ASN A 555 41.41 15.32 -33.34
C ASN A 555 40.40 14.45 -32.56
N PRO A 556 40.87 13.57 -31.66
CA PRO A 556 40.01 12.64 -30.93
C PRO A 556 39.09 13.38 -29.93
N PRO A 557 37.92 12.80 -29.60
CA PRO A 557 37.10 13.27 -28.50
C PRO A 557 37.82 13.11 -27.16
N LEU A 558 37.68 14.10 -26.29
CA LEU A 558 38.29 14.12 -24.96
C LEU A 558 37.43 13.37 -23.94
N GLN A 559 38.11 12.81 -22.94
CA GLN A 559 37.52 12.10 -21.81
C GLN A 559 37.73 12.89 -20.52
N ASN A 560 36.86 12.67 -19.53
CA ASN A 560 36.97 13.34 -18.25
C ASN A 560 38.28 12.95 -17.53
N ASN A 561 39.03 13.96 -17.08
CA ASN A 561 40.38 13.94 -16.52
C ASN A 561 41.52 13.73 -17.52
N ASP A 562 41.28 13.83 -18.84
CA ASP A 562 42.38 13.97 -19.82
C ASP A 562 43.25 15.20 -19.50
N VAL A 563 44.53 15.13 -19.85
CA VAL A 563 45.48 16.25 -19.76
C VAL A 563 46.00 16.56 -21.17
N VAL A 564 45.85 17.81 -21.61
CA VAL A 564 46.35 18.32 -22.88
C VAL A 564 47.53 19.24 -22.60
N ILE A 565 48.73 18.84 -23.01
CA ILE A 565 49.96 19.61 -22.83
C ILE A 565 50.33 20.31 -24.14
N VAL A 566 50.48 21.63 -24.05
CA VAL A 566 50.90 22.50 -25.15
C VAL A 566 52.34 22.96 -24.91
N GLY A 567 53.26 22.40 -25.69
CA GLY A 567 54.70 22.72 -25.60
C GLY A 567 55.04 24.15 -26.04
N ARG A 568 56.28 24.57 -25.73
CA ARG A 568 56.87 25.83 -26.21
C ARG A 568 57.43 25.70 -27.62
N SER A 569 57.37 26.77 -28.41
CA SER A 569 58.04 26.82 -29.72
C SER A 569 59.56 26.91 -29.57
N THR A 570 60.29 26.30 -30.52
CA THR A 570 61.76 26.24 -30.51
C THR A 570 62.45 27.59 -30.69
N LEU A 571 61.74 28.62 -31.16
CA LEU A 571 62.22 29.99 -31.25
C LEU A 571 62.04 30.75 -29.92
N ALA A 572 60.99 30.43 -29.14
CA ALA A 572 60.79 31.04 -27.81
C ALA A 572 61.79 30.51 -26.76
N SER A 573 62.29 29.28 -26.91
CA SER A 573 63.33 28.74 -26.03
C SER A 573 64.71 29.39 -26.20
N ILE A 574 64.93 30.20 -27.25
CA ILE A 574 66.24 30.79 -27.56
C ILE A 574 66.35 32.24 -27.03
N SER A 575 65.25 33.02 -26.94
CA SER A 575 65.31 34.40 -26.44
C SER A 575 65.75 34.48 -24.98
N ASP A 576 65.26 33.58 -24.14
CA ASP A 576 65.56 33.58 -22.69
C ASP A 576 67.02 33.21 -22.38
N THR A 577 67.80 32.74 -23.36
CA THR A 577 69.24 32.44 -23.20
C THR A 577 70.17 33.52 -23.74
N VAL A 578 69.64 34.56 -24.41
CA VAL A 578 70.45 35.64 -25.00
C VAL A 578 70.65 36.81 -24.04
N ASP A 579 69.73 37.04 -23.10
CA ASP A 579 69.82 38.12 -22.09
C ASP A 579 70.80 37.83 -20.93
N THR A 580 71.54 36.72 -20.96
CA THR A 580 72.52 36.37 -19.91
C THR A 580 73.98 36.26 -20.39
N ILE A 581 74.28 36.60 -21.66
CA ILE A 581 75.61 36.36 -22.26
C ILE A 581 76.21 37.61 -22.94
N ILE A 582 76.30 38.75 -22.24
CA ILE A 582 77.31 39.80 -22.52
C ILE A 582 77.94 40.38 -21.23
N THR A 583 78.65 39.52 -20.47
CA THR A 583 80.00 39.77 -19.84
C THR A 583 80.24 40.91 -18.80
N PRO A 584 81.36 40.91 -18.02
CA PRO A 584 82.46 39.94 -17.93
C PRO A 584 82.79 39.39 -16.51
N LEU A 585 83.62 38.33 -16.49
CA LEU A 585 84.35 37.83 -15.32
C LEU A 585 85.28 38.89 -14.69
N ASN A 586 85.25 39.04 -13.37
CA ASN A 586 86.38 38.65 -12.48
C ASN A 586 86.21 39.14 -11.02
N ARG A 587 85.97 38.20 -10.08
CA ARG A 587 86.70 38.15 -8.81
C ARG A 587 86.53 36.80 -8.11
N VAL A 588 87.59 36.00 -8.16
CA VAL A 588 87.76 34.78 -7.36
C VAL A 588 88.07 35.17 -5.91
N ARG A 589 87.42 34.54 -4.92
CA ARG A 589 88.07 34.12 -3.66
C ARG A 589 87.25 33.10 -2.85
N SER A 590 87.92 31.98 -2.54
CA SER A 590 87.67 31.01 -1.43
C SER A 590 86.22 30.54 -1.19
N LEU A 591 85.85 29.33 -1.62
CA LEU A 591 86.18 28.02 -1.02
C LEU A 591 85.43 27.74 0.30
N PHE A 592 84.42 26.87 0.21
CA PHE A 592 84.05 25.97 1.30
C PHE A 592 84.27 24.52 0.85
N VAL A 593 84.77 23.71 1.77
CA VAL A 593 85.25 22.34 1.54
C VAL A 593 84.11 21.34 1.74
N VAL A 594 84.05 20.33 0.87
CA VAL A 594 83.20 19.14 1.04
C VAL A 594 83.93 18.16 1.97
N PRO A 595 83.21 17.51 2.89
CA PRO A 595 83.36 16.05 3.01
C PRO A 595 82.01 15.32 2.97
N SER A 596 81.98 14.23 2.21
CA SER A 596 80.92 13.22 2.16
C SER A 596 81.07 12.17 3.26
N ALA A 597 79.98 11.66 3.84
CA ALA A 597 79.73 10.21 4.10
C ALA A 597 78.44 9.94 4.92
N PHE A 598 78.03 8.66 4.94
CA PHE A 598 76.96 8.00 5.72
C PHE A 598 75.50 8.37 5.36
N ILE A 599 74.60 7.45 4.94
CA ILE A 599 74.33 6.01 5.24
C ILE A 599 73.68 5.79 6.63
N ASP A 600 72.44 5.27 6.56
CA ASP A 600 71.59 4.62 7.56
C ASP A 600 71.28 5.29 8.90
N ILE A 601 69.99 5.30 9.24
CA ILE A 601 69.43 4.57 10.40
C ILE A 601 67.90 4.51 10.28
N PHE A 602 67.36 3.29 10.23
CA PHE A 602 66.01 2.96 10.67
C PHE A 602 66.12 2.46 12.13
N ARG A 603 65.51 3.15 13.11
CA ARG A 603 64.68 2.54 14.17
C ARG A 603 64.24 3.52 15.26
N ASN A 604 63.05 3.24 15.79
CA ASN A 604 62.49 3.65 17.08
C ASN A 604 62.26 5.15 17.29
N TYR A 605 61.03 5.60 17.04
CA TYR A 605 60.05 5.77 18.12
C TYR A 605 58.65 5.40 17.62
#